data_AF-A0A963Y4B5-F1
#
_entry.id   AF-A0A963Y4B5-F1
#
_cell.length_a   1.000
_cell.length_b   1.000
_cell.length_c   1.000
_cell.angle_alpha   90.00
_cell.angle_beta   90.00
_cell.angle_gamma   90.00
#
_symmetry.space_group_name_H-M   'P 1'
#
loop_
_entity.id
_entity.type
_entity.pdbx_description
1 polymer ?
#
loop_
_entity_poly.entity_id
_entity_poly.type
_entity_poly.pdbx_seq_one_letter_code
_entity_poly.pdbx_strand_id
1 'polypeptide(L)'
;MNSVSFGDLAQSQMLRRSGAAAQQRLSRLAEELASGQRADKAAAAGGDFKLLAGIERSLGLLDTFRTTAEEAAATGAGIQVALETVQVLAEDAGNALTGAGTQGTAVAVNSAASAARQQLDAAVAALNANIGDRYLFSGSATDRKAVVAPDAILAALSGATAGSTTAGDVQTAVRDWFDAPSGGGGFLDL
;
A
#
# COMPACT_ATOMS: atom_id res chain seq x y z
N MET A 1 -86.76 1.18 -26.79
CA MET A 1 -85.78 0.09 -26.58
C MET A 1 -84.40 0.60 -27.00
N ASN A 2 -83.59 1.17 -26.09
CA ASN A 2 -82.16 1.41 -26.37
C ASN A 2 -81.34 1.82 -25.12
N SER A 3 -81.32 1.00 -24.07
CA SER A 3 -80.55 1.31 -22.84
C SER A 3 -79.58 0.19 -22.42
N VAL A 4 -79.44 -0.88 -23.20
CA VAL A 4 -78.64 -2.07 -22.85
C VAL A 4 -77.19 -1.97 -23.36
N SER A 5 -76.92 -1.20 -24.43
CA SER A 5 -75.61 -1.15 -25.10
C SER A 5 -74.53 -0.33 -24.36
N PHE A 6 -74.91 0.73 -23.62
CA PHE A 6 -73.95 1.53 -22.85
C PHE A 6 -73.39 0.79 -21.62
N GLY A 7 -74.18 -0.11 -21.02
CA GLY A 7 -73.77 -0.90 -19.85
C GLY A 7 -72.72 -1.98 -20.19
N ASP A 8 -72.89 -2.66 -21.34
CA ASP A 8 -71.99 -3.74 -21.76
C ASP A 8 -70.63 -3.22 -22.27
N LEU A 9 -70.63 -2.06 -22.93
CA LEU A 9 -69.38 -1.40 -23.33
C LEU A 9 -68.63 -0.84 -22.11
N ALA A 10 -69.35 -0.31 -21.12
CA ALA A 10 -68.75 0.08 -19.84
C ALA A 10 -68.20 -1.12 -19.06
N GLN A 11 -68.91 -2.26 -19.07
CA GLN A 11 -68.49 -3.49 -18.39
C GLN A 11 -67.28 -4.14 -19.08
N SER A 12 -67.25 -4.21 -20.41
CA SER A 12 -66.10 -4.71 -21.16
C SER A 12 -64.87 -3.81 -21.03
N GLN A 13 -65.03 -2.49 -20.97
CA GLN A 13 -63.92 -1.57 -20.68
C GLN A 13 -63.43 -1.69 -19.24
N MET A 14 -64.33 -1.91 -18.28
CA MET A 14 -63.98 -2.19 -16.90
C MET A 14 -63.18 -3.51 -16.76
N LEU A 15 -63.60 -4.56 -17.47
CA LEU A 15 -62.89 -5.85 -17.53
C LEU A 15 -61.52 -5.73 -18.22
N ARG A 16 -61.40 -4.93 -19.29
CA ARG A 16 -60.10 -4.67 -19.93
C ARG A 16 -59.16 -3.90 -19.02
N ARG A 17 -59.66 -2.90 -18.29
CA ARG A 17 -58.86 -2.15 -17.31
C ARG A 17 -58.41 -3.03 -16.15
N SER A 18 -59.28 -3.89 -15.62
CA SER A 18 -58.91 -4.81 -14.54
C SER A 18 -57.90 -5.87 -15.01
N GLY A 19 -58.07 -6.40 -16.22
CA GLY A 19 -57.11 -7.33 -16.84
C GLY A 19 -55.73 -6.70 -17.05
N ALA A 20 -55.67 -5.49 -17.62
CA ALA A 20 -54.43 -4.75 -17.77
C ALA A 20 -53.75 -4.47 -16.42
N ALA A 21 -54.53 -4.06 -15.40
CA ALA A 21 -54.00 -3.81 -14.06
C ALA A 21 -53.47 -5.11 -13.39
N ALA A 22 -54.12 -6.25 -13.60
CA ALA A 22 -53.67 -7.54 -13.08
C ALA A 22 -52.36 -7.98 -13.75
N GLN A 23 -52.27 -7.85 -15.07
CA GLN A 23 -51.05 -8.19 -15.82
C GLN A 23 -49.88 -7.31 -15.38
N GLN A 24 -50.11 -6.00 -15.19
CA GLN A 24 -49.09 -5.06 -14.72
C GLN A 24 -48.63 -5.36 -13.27
N ARG A 25 -49.52 -5.87 -12.40
CA ARG A 25 -49.15 -6.34 -11.06
C ARG A 25 -48.34 -7.63 -11.11
N LEU A 26 -48.72 -8.58 -11.96
CA LEU A 26 -47.99 -9.84 -12.12
C LEU A 26 -46.57 -9.61 -12.64
N SER A 27 -46.39 -8.76 -13.65
CA SER A 27 -45.07 -8.40 -14.17
C SER A 27 -44.17 -7.81 -13.08
N ARG A 28 -44.72 -6.88 -12.28
CA ARG A 28 -43.99 -6.28 -11.16
C ARG A 28 -43.62 -7.30 -10.09
N LEU A 29 -44.57 -8.12 -9.64
CA LEU A 29 -44.31 -9.14 -8.62
C LEU A 29 -43.30 -10.19 -9.11
N ALA A 30 -43.32 -10.55 -10.39
CA ALA A 30 -42.32 -11.44 -10.97
C ALA A 30 -40.91 -10.82 -10.93
N GLU A 31 -40.79 -9.52 -11.23
CA GLU A 31 -39.54 -8.78 -11.14
C GLU A 31 -39.04 -8.63 -9.69
N GLU A 32 -39.95 -8.34 -8.74
CA GLU A 32 -39.63 -8.26 -7.31
C GLU A 32 -39.22 -9.63 -6.74
N LEU A 33 -39.88 -10.71 -7.18
CA LEU A 33 -39.55 -12.07 -6.78
C LEU A 33 -38.20 -12.51 -7.34
N ALA A 34 -37.90 -12.19 -8.59
CA ALA A 34 -36.64 -12.55 -9.24
C ALA A 34 -35.45 -11.76 -8.69
N SER A 35 -35.63 -10.46 -8.41
CA SER A 35 -34.58 -9.60 -7.87
C SER A 35 -34.45 -9.65 -6.34
N GLY A 36 -35.50 -10.10 -5.64
CA GLY A 36 -35.62 -9.99 -4.19
C GLY A 36 -35.80 -8.55 -3.69
N GLN A 37 -35.94 -7.57 -4.59
CA GLN A 37 -36.07 -6.14 -4.26
C GLN A 37 -37.43 -5.60 -4.68
N ARG A 38 -38.00 -4.67 -3.90
CA ARG A 38 -39.23 -3.95 -4.29
C ARG A 38 -38.95 -3.06 -5.52
N ALA A 39 -39.85 -3.10 -6.50
CA ALA A 39 -39.74 -2.31 -7.73
C ALA A 39 -39.93 -0.81 -7.46
N ASP A 40 -40.82 -0.48 -6.52
CA ASP A 40 -41.00 0.89 -6.01
C ASP A 40 -40.31 1.04 -4.65
N LYS A 41 -39.03 1.40 -4.71
CA LYS A 41 -38.19 1.63 -3.51
C LYS A 41 -38.70 2.82 -2.68
N ALA A 42 -39.34 3.81 -3.32
CA ALA A 42 -39.91 4.99 -2.66
C ALA A 42 -41.13 4.63 -1.81
N ALA A 43 -42.07 3.89 -2.41
CA ALA A 43 -43.25 3.40 -1.70
C ALA A 43 -42.88 2.37 -0.61
N ALA A 44 -41.88 1.52 -0.87
CA ALA A 44 -41.38 0.56 0.12
C ALA A 44 -40.69 1.24 1.32
N ALA A 45 -40.01 2.37 1.11
CA ALA A 45 -39.39 3.18 2.16
C ALA A 45 -40.35 4.20 2.81
N GLY A 46 -41.64 4.22 2.43
CA GLY A 46 -42.60 5.20 2.91
C GLY A 46 -42.25 6.65 2.53
N GLY A 47 -41.44 6.85 1.49
CA GLY A 47 -40.90 8.14 1.07
C GLY A 47 -39.68 8.65 1.87
N ASP A 48 -39.24 7.93 2.92
CA ASP A 48 -38.08 8.31 3.73
C ASP A 48 -36.82 7.53 3.35
N PHE A 49 -36.06 8.11 2.42
CA PHE A 49 -34.80 7.54 1.95
C PHE A 49 -33.61 7.81 2.90
N LYS A 50 -33.80 8.51 4.03
CA LYS A 50 -32.68 8.90 4.90
C LYS A 50 -31.93 7.70 5.45
N LEU A 51 -32.63 6.64 5.82
CA LEU A 51 -32.03 5.40 6.33
C LEU A 51 -31.20 4.70 5.25
N LEU A 52 -31.76 4.57 4.04
CA LEU A 52 -31.07 3.95 2.91
C LEU A 52 -29.82 4.75 2.52
N ALA A 53 -29.95 6.06 2.37
CA ALA A 53 -28.81 6.95 2.08
C ALA A 53 -27.74 6.89 3.18
N GLY A 54 -28.15 6.75 4.45
CA GLY A 54 -27.23 6.53 5.57
C GLY A 54 -26.45 5.22 5.46
N ILE A 55 -27.11 4.12 5.08
CA ILE A 55 -26.48 2.82 4.85
C ILE A 55 -25.53 2.88 3.65
N GLU A 56 -25.96 3.43 2.52
CA GLU A 56 -25.13 3.57 1.31
C GLU A 56 -23.89 4.41 1.57
N ARG A 57 -24.03 5.54 2.28
CA ARG A 57 -22.88 6.34 2.73
C ARG A 57 -21.94 5.54 3.63
N SER A 58 -22.48 4.77 4.57
CA SER A 58 -21.67 3.96 5.48
C SER A 58 -20.91 2.86 4.75
N LEU A 59 -21.55 2.20 3.78
CA LEU A 59 -20.91 1.21 2.92
C LEU A 59 -19.79 1.83 2.07
N GLY A 60 -20.02 3.01 1.47
CA GLY A 60 -18.99 3.73 0.72
C GLY A 60 -17.79 4.15 1.59
N LEU A 61 -18.04 4.57 2.84
CA LEU A 61 -16.97 4.86 3.80
C LEU A 61 -16.18 3.60 4.18
N LEU A 62 -16.85 2.48 4.46
CA LEU A 62 -16.20 1.20 4.76
C LEU A 62 -15.36 0.69 3.59
N ASP A 63 -15.82 0.87 2.35
CA ASP A 63 -15.06 0.49 1.16
C ASP A 63 -13.77 1.33 1.03
N THR A 64 -13.87 2.64 1.29
CA THR A 64 -12.69 3.52 1.33
C THR A 64 -11.70 3.11 2.41
N PHE A 65 -12.19 2.78 3.62
CA PHE A 65 -11.35 2.28 4.70
C PHE A 65 -10.66 0.96 4.34
N ARG A 66 -11.37 0.06 3.67
CA ARG A 66 -10.82 -1.21 3.20
C ARG A 66 -9.67 -0.99 2.21
N THR A 67 -9.86 -0.17 1.18
CA THR A 67 -8.79 0.15 0.22
C THR A 67 -7.59 0.81 0.90
N THR A 68 -7.82 1.76 1.80
CA THR A 68 -6.74 2.42 2.54
C THR A 68 -5.96 1.42 3.42
N ALA A 69 -6.66 0.48 4.05
CA ALA A 69 -6.03 -0.58 4.85
C ALA A 69 -5.21 -1.55 3.99
N GLU A 70 -5.71 -1.91 2.80
CA GLU A 70 -4.99 -2.75 1.83
C GLU A 70 -3.69 -2.05 1.35
N GLU A 71 -3.73 -0.75 1.06
CA GLU A 71 -2.53 0.03 0.69
C GLU A 71 -1.51 0.13 1.83
N ALA A 72 -1.98 0.36 3.06
CA ALA A 72 -1.12 0.39 4.24
C ALA A 72 -0.48 -0.97 4.50
N ALA A 73 -1.23 -2.06 4.32
CA ALA A 73 -0.72 -3.42 4.44
C ALA A 73 0.35 -3.72 3.38
N ALA A 74 0.12 -3.35 2.12
CA ALA A 74 1.11 -3.51 1.05
C ALA A 74 2.40 -2.72 1.33
N THR A 75 2.26 -1.49 1.83
CA THR A 75 3.39 -0.65 2.23
C THR A 75 4.19 -1.30 3.37
N GLY A 76 3.50 -1.76 4.42
CA GLY A 76 4.12 -2.43 5.55
C GLY A 76 4.84 -3.72 5.17
N ALA A 77 4.23 -4.53 4.29
CA ALA A 77 4.85 -5.74 3.76
C ALA A 77 6.11 -5.42 2.95
N GLY A 78 6.09 -4.37 2.13
CA GLY A 78 7.27 -3.91 1.39
C GLY A 78 8.41 -3.47 2.31
N ILE A 79 8.09 -2.72 3.38
CA ILE A 79 9.06 -2.31 4.41
C ILE A 79 9.66 -3.55 5.09
N GLN A 80 8.83 -4.52 5.48
CA GLN A 80 9.30 -5.74 6.12
C GLN A 80 10.28 -6.52 5.23
N VAL A 81 9.94 -6.73 3.95
CA VAL A 81 10.81 -7.42 2.99
C VAL A 81 12.15 -6.70 2.82
N ALA A 82 12.12 -5.37 2.73
CA ALA A 82 13.35 -4.58 2.62
C ALA A 82 14.22 -4.71 3.87
N LEU A 83 13.64 -4.65 5.07
CA LEU A 83 14.38 -4.81 6.33
C LEU A 83 14.92 -6.23 6.52
N GLU A 84 14.16 -7.27 6.17
CA GLU A 84 14.62 -8.65 6.16
C GLU A 84 15.81 -8.84 5.22
N THR A 85 15.76 -8.23 4.03
CA THR A 85 16.86 -8.25 3.06
C THR A 85 18.11 -7.58 3.64
N VAL A 86 17.97 -6.40 4.25
CA VAL A 86 19.09 -5.69 4.89
C VAL A 86 19.68 -6.51 6.03
N GLN A 87 18.85 -7.17 6.84
CA GLN A 87 19.31 -8.01 7.94
C GLN A 87 20.18 -9.18 7.44
N VAL A 88 19.68 -9.94 6.46
CA VAL A 88 20.43 -11.07 5.90
C VAL A 88 21.76 -10.61 5.30
N LEU A 89 21.75 -9.52 4.54
CA LEU A 89 22.97 -8.96 3.94
C LEU A 89 23.98 -8.52 5.01
N ALA A 90 23.52 -7.92 6.11
CA ALA A 90 24.39 -7.52 7.22
C ALA A 90 24.98 -8.71 7.99
N GLU A 91 24.19 -9.77 8.21
CA GLU A 91 24.65 -11.02 8.82
C GLU A 91 25.71 -11.71 7.95
N ASP A 92 25.48 -11.81 6.65
CA ASP A 92 26.42 -12.38 5.70
C ASP A 92 27.72 -11.57 5.63
N ALA A 93 27.62 -10.22 5.66
CA ALA A 93 28.78 -9.33 5.74
C ALA A 93 29.61 -9.60 6.99
N GLY A 94 28.95 -9.64 8.15
CA GLY A 94 29.60 -9.87 9.44
C GLY A 94 30.34 -11.21 9.49
N ASN A 95 29.70 -12.27 8.97
CA ASN A 95 30.30 -13.60 8.89
C ASN A 95 31.54 -13.61 7.98
N ALA A 96 31.44 -13.01 6.79
CA ALA A 96 32.56 -12.94 5.85
C ALA A 96 33.75 -12.13 6.40
N LEU A 97 33.48 -10.97 7.00
CA LEU A 97 34.52 -10.11 7.59
C LEU A 97 35.19 -10.76 8.80
N THR A 98 34.42 -11.42 9.67
CA THR A 98 34.97 -12.18 10.81
C THR A 98 35.86 -13.33 10.33
N GLY A 99 35.40 -14.09 9.33
CA GLY A 99 36.19 -15.18 8.74
C GLY A 99 37.45 -14.72 8.01
N ALA A 100 37.47 -13.52 7.45
CA ALA A 100 38.68 -12.93 6.89
C ALA A 100 39.64 -12.46 7.99
N GLY A 101 39.12 -11.86 9.07
CA GLY A 101 39.90 -11.43 10.22
C GLY A 101 40.62 -12.58 10.92
N THR A 102 40.00 -13.77 11.02
CA THR A 102 40.64 -14.95 11.60
C THR A 102 41.75 -15.53 10.72
N GLN A 103 41.60 -15.48 9.39
CA GLN A 103 42.64 -15.91 8.45
C GLN A 103 43.84 -14.95 8.42
N GLY A 104 43.59 -13.64 8.58
CA GLY A 104 44.64 -12.62 8.67
C GLY A 104 45.45 -12.39 7.38
N THR A 105 45.02 -12.95 6.24
CA THR A 105 45.72 -12.75 4.95
C THR A 105 45.13 -11.57 4.19
N ALA A 106 45.99 -10.80 3.50
CA ALA A 106 45.55 -9.68 2.68
C ALA A 106 44.54 -10.10 1.59
N VAL A 107 44.69 -11.31 1.03
CA VAL A 107 43.78 -11.86 0.02
C VAL A 107 42.40 -12.11 0.63
N ALA A 108 42.31 -12.72 1.80
CA ALA A 108 41.04 -12.97 2.48
C ALA A 108 40.33 -11.66 2.84
N VAL A 109 41.07 -10.68 3.35
CA VAL A 109 40.54 -9.34 3.70
C VAL A 109 40.00 -8.62 2.46
N ASN A 110 40.76 -8.59 1.36
CA ASN A 110 40.31 -7.93 0.12
C ASN A 110 39.08 -8.59 -0.49
N SER A 111 39.01 -9.93 -0.43
CA SER A 111 37.84 -10.68 -0.89
C SER A 111 36.60 -10.35 -0.07
N ALA A 112 36.71 -10.40 1.26
CA ALA A 112 35.61 -10.07 2.17
C ALA A 112 35.17 -8.60 2.04
N ALA A 113 36.10 -7.66 1.87
CA ALA A 113 35.77 -6.25 1.63
C ALA A 113 35.01 -6.05 0.30
N SER A 114 35.38 -6.78 -0.75
CA SER A 114 34.67 -6.74 -2.03
C SER A 114 33.24 -7.29 -1.92
N ALA A 115 33.07 -8.39 -1.18
CA ALA A 115 31.74 -8.96 -0.90
C ALA A 115 30.89 -8.01 -0.04
N ALA A 116 31.47 -7.41 1.00
CA ALA A 116 30.78 -6.45 1.86
C ALA A 116 30.32 -5.21 1.09
N ARG A 117 31.10 -4.75 0.10
CA ARG A 117 30.67 -3.67 -0.80
C ARG A 117 29.43 -4.05 -1.61
N GLN A 118 29.41 -5.25 -2.20
CA GLN A 118 28.24 -5.72 -2.95
C GLN A 118 27.00 -5.85 -2.06
N GLN A 119 27.18 -6.28 -0.82
CA GLN A 119 26.09 -6.37 0.16
C GLN A 119 25.59 -4.97 0.58
N LEU A 120 26.48 -3.98 0.74
CA LEU A 120 26.09 -2.60 0.96
C LEU A 120 25.28 -2.04 -0.22
N ASP A 121 25.70 -2.32 -1.46
CA ASP A 121 24.98 -1.91 -2.66
C ASP A 121 23.55 -2.49 -2.66
N ALA A 122 23.42 -3.77 -2.35
CA ALA A 122 22.13 -4.45 -2.26
C ALA A 122 21.26 -3.92 -1.10
N ALA A 123 21.86 -3.62 0.05
CA ALA A 123 21.16 -3.08 1.21
C ALA A 123 20.60 -1.68 0.92
N VAL A 124 21.40 -0.80 0.30
CA VAL A 124 20.96 0.53 -0.12
C VAL A 124 19.89 0.44 -1.21
N ALA A 125 19.96 -0.54 -2.10
CA ALA A 125 18.90 -0.79 -3.08
C ALA A 125 17.59 -1.21 -2.40
N ALA A 126 17.65 -2.10 -1.40
CA ALA A 126 16.48 -2.51 -0.62
C ALA A 126 15.86 -1.34 0.17
N LEU A 127 16.68 -0.49 0.80
CA LEU A 127 16.21 0.71 1.50
C LEU A 127 15.65 1.78 0.54
N ASN A 128 16.00 1.71 -0.74
CA ASN A 128 15.44 2.55 -1.80
C ASN A 128 14.34 1.83 -2.61
N ALA A 129 13.72 0.78 -2.04
CA ALA A 129 12.55 0.15 -2.65
C ALA A 129 11.40 1.16 -2.84
N ASN A 130 10.71 1.04 -3.98
CA ASN A 130 9.54 1.85 -4.31
C ASN A 130 8.36 0.96 -4.71
N ILE A 131 7.15 1.43 -4.41
CA ILE A 131 5.87 0.83 -4.83
C ILE A 131 5.03 1.94 -5.43
N GLY A 132 4.64 1.80 -6.69
CA GLY A 132 3.82 2.80 -7.39
C GLY A 132 4.45 4.19 -7.39
N ASP A 133 5.73 4.28 -7.77
CA ASP A 133 6.53 5.51 -7.81
C ASP A 133 6.72 6.22 -6.45
N ARG A 134 6.45 5.52 -5.34
CA ARG A 134 6.65 6.03 -3.98
C ARG A 134 7.70 5.22 -3.25
N TYR A 135 8.78 5.89 -2.83
CA TYR A 135 9.80 5.26 -1.99
C TYR A 135 9.25 4.97 -0.59
N LEU A 136 9.51 3.77 -0.09
CA LEU A 136 8.92 3.29 1.16
C LEU A 136 9.55 3.91 2.41
N PHE A 137 10.82 4.30 2.33
CA PHE A 137 11.61 4.81 3.46
C PHE A 137 11.84 6.32 3.44
N SER A 138 11.31 7.06 2.46
CA SER A 138 11.58 8.50 2.32
C SER A 138 10.59 9.41 3.07
N GLY A 139 9.78 8.83 3.95
CA GLY A 139 8.87 9.57 4.83
C GLY A 139 7.79 10.32 4.05
N SER A 140 7.71 11.64 4.24
CA SER A 140 6.75 12.50 3.53
C SER A 140 7.18 12.83 2.09
N ALA A 141 8.47 12.68 1.78
CA ALA A 141 9.02 12.97 0.47
C ALA A 141 9.10 11.69 -0.38
N THR A 142 7.95 11.13 -0.75
CA THR A 142 7.87 9.84 -1.46
C THR A 142 8.44 9.86 -2.88
N ASP A 143 8.79 11.04 -3.41
CA ASP A 143 9.29 11.27 -4.76
C ASP A 143 10.81 11.11 -4.92
N ARG A 144 11.55 10.94 -3.81
CA ARG A 144 13.01 10.82 -3.81
C ARG A 144 13.48 9.57 -3.07
N LYS A 145 14.65 9.07 -3.50
CA LYS A 145 15.36 7.99 -2.82
C LYS A 145 15.57 8.35 -1.34
N ALA A 146 15.39 7.37 -0.47
CA ALA A 146 15.54 7.53 0.97
C ALA A 146 17.00 7.57 1.40
N VAL A 147 17.85 6.81 0.70
CA VAL A 147 19.27 6.67 0.99
C VAL A 147 20.08 7.04 -0.24
N VAL A 148 21.16 7.81 -0.04
CA VAL A 148 22.11 8.17 -1.10
C VAL A 148 22.81 6.94 -1.69
N ALA A 149 23.47 7.10 -2.83
CA ALA A 149 24.17 6.00 -3.48
C ALA A 149 25.33 5.45 -2.60
N PRO A 150 25.59 4.13 -2.65
CA PRO A 150 26.66 3.51 -1.88
C PRO A 150 28.04 4.16 -2.09
N ASP A 151 28.35 4.54 -3.33
CA ASP A 151 29.61 5.21 -3.66
C ASP A 151 29.77 6.56 -2.96
N ALA A 152 28.68 7.31 -2.76
CA ALA A 152 28.71 8.56 -2.02
C ALA A 152 28.96 8.32 -0.52
N ILE A 153 28.35 7.27 0.05
CA ILE A 153 28.57 6.83 1.43
C ILE A 153 30.04 6.44 1.63
N LEU A 154 30.58 5.59 0.75
CA LEU A 154 31.97 5.14 0.83
C LEU A 154 32.97 6.28 0.61
N ALA A 155 32.68 7.22 -0.28
CA ALA A 155 33.51 8.41 -0.48
C ALA A 155 33.54 9.28 0.79
N ALA A 156 32.39 9.54 1.41
CA ALA A 156 32.30 10.30 2.65
C ALA A 156 33.04 9.61 3.81
N LEU A 157 32.85 8.30 3.98
CA LEU A 157 33.53 7.50 4.99
C LEU A 157 35.05 7.46 4.78
N SER A 158 35.53 7.45 3.53
CA SER A 158 36.96 7.53 3.24
C SER A 158 37.58 8.86 3.70
N GLY A 159 36.82 9.96 3.59
CA GLY A 159 37.22 11.26 4.12
C GLY A 159 37.22 11.29 5.65
N ALA A 160 36.17 10.76 6.28
CA ALA A 160 36.04 10.71 7.74
C ALA A 160 37.13 9.86 8.42
N THR A 161 37.63 8.82 7.73
CA THR A 161 38.63 7.88 8.26
C THR A 161 40.06 8.18 7.83
N ALA A 162 40.31 9.23 7.03
CA ALA A 162 41.62 9.52 6.45
C ALA A 162 42.73 9.78 7.49
N GLY A 163 42.38 10.24 8.69
CA GLY A 163 43.31 10.50 9.79
C GLY A 163 43.48 9.33 10.77
N SER A 164 42.73 8.24 10.60
CA SER A 164 42.73 7.10 11.52
C SER A 164 43.99 6.25 11.33
N THR A 165 44.67 5.92 12.43
CA THR A 165 45.92 5.14 12.39
C THR A 165 45.77 3.74 12.97
N THR A 166 44.69 3.50 13.70
CA THR A 166 44.35 2.20 14.29
C THR A 166 42.96 1.75 13.84
N ALA A 167 42.70 0.44 13.92
CA ALA A 167 41.38 -0.11 13.64
C ALA A 167 40.30 0.46 14.58
N GLY A 168 40.65 0.76 15.84
CA GLY A 168 39.75 1.39 16.80
C GLY A 168 39.40 2.83 16.42
N ASP A 169 40.36 3.58 15.88
CA ASP A 169 40.12 4.94 15.37
C ASP A 169 39.15 4.91 14.18
N VAL A 170 39.32 3.95 13.26
CA VAL A 170 38.41 3.78 12.11
C VAL A 170 37.01 3.44 12.58
N GLN A 171 36.85 2.47 13.48
CA GLN A 171 35.54 2.08 14.00
C GLN A 171 34.83 3.26 14.68
N THR A 172 35.57 4.04 15.48
CA THR A 172 35.04 5.22 16.17
C THR A 172 34.63 6.29 15.16
N ALA A 173 35.48 6.62 14.19
CA ALA A 173 35.18 7.62 13.17
C ALA A 173 33.95 7.24 12.32
N VAL A 174 33.82 5.96 11.93
CA VAL A 174 32.65 5.47 11.18
C VAL A 174 31.38 5.59 12.02
N ARG A 175 31.41 5.17 13.30
CA ARG A 175 30.25 5.27 14.19
C ARG A 175 29.85 6.72 14.41
N ASP A 176 30.80 7.56 14.78
CA ASP A 176 30.55 8.97 15.08
C ASP A 176 30.03 9.71 13.84
N TRP A 177 30.41 9.29 12.63
CA TRP A 177 29.88 9.81 11.37
C TRP A 177 28.41 9.42 11.11
N PHE A 178 28.02 8.19 11.44
CA PHE A 178 26.61 7.76 11.36
C PHE A 178 25.74 8.39 12.46
N ASP A 179 26.30 8.60 13.66
CA ASP A 179 25.61 9.18 14.82
C ASP A 179 25.58 10.72 14.81
N ALA A 180 26.31 11.36 13.90
CA ALA A 180 26.39 12.82 13.83
C ALA A 180 25.00 13.45 13.54
N PRO A 181 24.63 14.52 14.27
CA PRO A 181 23.37 15.21 14.06
C PRO A 181 23.35 15.90 12.69
N SER A 182 22.17 16.32 12.24
CA SER A 182 22.05 17.13 11.03
C SER A 182 22.84 18.43 11.16
N GLY A 183 23.60 18.76 10.10
CA GLY A 183 24.58 19.85 10.05
C GLY A 183 25.95 19.49 10.66
N GLY A 184 26.14 18.27 11.15
CA GLY A 184 27.38 17.79 11.76
C GLY A 184 28.43 17.25 10.79
N GLY A 185 28.13 17.19 9.48
CA GLY A 185 28.97 16.56 8.46
C GLY A 185 28.86 15.03 8.43
N GLY A 186 27.75 14.49 8.95
CA GLY A 186 27.49 13.06 9.09
C GLY A 186 26.74 12.44 7.91
N PHE A 187 26.25 11.21 8.11
CA PHE A 187 25.40 10.52 7.14
C PHE A 187 24.14 11.32 6.76
N LEU A 188 23.58 12.07 7.72
CA LEU A 188 22.36 12.87 7.52
C LEU A 188 22.55 14.10 6.62
N ASP A 189 23.79 14.48 6.33
CA ASP A 189 24.12 15.67 5.53
C ASP A 189 24.52 15.34 4.08
N LEU A 190 24.38 14.07 3.68
CA LEU A 190 24.62 13.60 2.32
C LEU A 190 23.45 13.82 1.36
#